data_AF-A0A6P0SQK3-F1
#
_entry.id   AF-A0A6P0SQK3-F1
#
_cell.length_a   1.000
_cell.length_b   1.000
_cell.length_c   1.000
_cell.angle_alpha   90.00
_cell.angle_beta   90.00
_cell.angle_gamma   90.00
#
_symmetry.space_group_name_H-M   'P 1'
#
loop_
_entity.id
_entity.type
_entity.pdbx_description
1 polymer ?
#
loop_
_entity_poly.entity_id
_entity_poly.type
_entity_poly.pdbx_seq_one_letter_code
_entity_poly.pdbx_strand_id
1 'polypeptide(L)'
;MNNIEYFDFKNQCYLEGAMAWLELLLEHKAGKEGATVAQLADAERWKYAAEREEPAPALIRLKHQLNLSQMEVNLLLLCVGMELNENIPPLYALIQQNNQYYPTFYLANRIFKNLPWEMLSPERPLLYWKLIEIHQSGVQPTVISPLRADEKIINYIKGLNYLD
;
A
#
# COMPACT_ATOMS: atom_id res chain seq x y z
N MET A 1 -16.07 8.14 24.07
CA MET A 1 -15.17 8.33 22.94
C MET A 1 -15.80 9.35 22.03
N ASN A 2 -15.17 10.51 21.86
CA ASN A 2 -15.71 11.53 20.94
C ASN A 2 -15.52 11.07 19.49
N ASN A 3 -16.23 11.71 18.54
CA ASN A 3 -16.21 11.29 17.12
C ASN A 3 -14.78 11.22 16.52
N ILE A 4 -13.87 12.09 16.98
CA ILE A 4 -12.47 12.11 16.57
C ILE A 4 -11.73 10.87 17.10
N GLU A 5 -11.79 10.62 18.41
CA GLU A 5 -11.16 9.45 19.02
C GLU A 5 -11.69 8.12 18.45
N TYR A 6 -12.97 8.07 18.10
CA TYR A 6 -13.57 6.90 17.45
C TYR A 6 -13.06 6.71 16.02
N PHE A 7 -12.94 7.79 15.25
CA PHE A 7 -12.31 7.74 13.93
C PHE A 7 -10.85 7.27 14.04
N ASP A 8 -10.08 7.81 14.97
CA ASP A 8 -8.65 7.50 15.14
C ASP A 8 -8.43 6.03 15.47
N PHE A 9 -9.19 5.52 16.43
CA PHE A 9 -9.18 4.12 16.79
C PHE A 9 -9.51 3.22 15.59
N LYS A 10 -10.58 3.53 14.85
CA LYS A 10 -10.99 2.75 13.67
C LYS A 10 -9.95 2.82 12.55
N ASN A 11 -9.39 4.00 12.30
CA ASN A 11 -8.35 4.21 11.30
C ASN A 11 -7.09 3.40 11.64
N GLN A 12 -6.67 3.42 12.91
CA GLN A 12 -5.53 2.64 13.39
C GLN A 12 -5.78 1.14 13.25
N CYS A 13 -6.93 0.63 13.71
CA CYS A 13 -7.28 -0.79 13.54
C CYS A 13 -7.23 -1.21 12.07
N TYR A 14 -7.80 -0.39 11.16
CA TYR A 14 -7.76 -0.66 9.73
C TYR A 14 -6.33 -0.70 9.19
N LEU A 15 -5.50 0.29 9.54
CA LEU A 15 -4.12 0.38 9.06
C LEU A 15 -3.27 -0.80 9.55
N GLU A 16 -3.39 -1.18 10.82
CA GLU A 16 -2.70 -2.34 11.39
C GLU A 16 -3.10 -3.63 10.66
N GLY A 17 -4.39 -3.88 10.47
CA GLY A 17 -4.84 -5.07 9.76
C GLY A 17 -4.52 -5.05 8.26
N ALA A 18 -4.49 -3.88 7.62
CA ALA A 18 -4.04 -3.73 6.24
C ALA A 18 -2.53 -4.01 6.09
N MET A 19 -1.70 -3.60 7.06
CA MET A 19 -0.28 -3.95 7.11
C MET A 19 -0.05 -5.43 7.36
N ALA A 20 -0.81 -6.04 8.29
CA ALA A 20 -0.74 -7.49 8.54
C ALA A 20 -1.15 -8.30 7.30
N TRP A 21 -2.22 -7.89 6.59
CA TRP A 21 -2.59 -8.49 5.31
C TRP A 21 -1.47 -8.35 4.27
N LEU A 22 -0.86 -7.17 4.18
CA LEU A 22 0.22 -6.92 3.21
C LEU A 22 1.44 -7.79 3.52
N GLU A 23 1.86 -7.88 4.77
CA GLU A 23 2.96 -8.74 5.20
C GLU A 23 2.70 -10.21 4.84
N LEU A 24 1.52 -10.76 5.19
CA LEU A 24 1.12 -12.12 4.82
C LEU A 24 1.13 -12.35 3.29
N LEU A 25 0.63 -11.38 2.53
CA LEU A 25 0.65 -11.44 1.07
C LEU A 25 2.08 -11.52 0.54
N LEU A 26 2.97 -10.68 1.06
CA LEU A 26 4.37 -10.63 0.65
C LEU A 26 5.13 -11.90 1.06
N GLU A 27 4.92 -12.41 2.27
CA GLU A 27 5.51 -13.68 2.71
C GLU A 27 5.10 -14.84 1.81
N HIS A 28 3.80 -14.93 1.49
CA HIS A 28 3.29 -15.94 0.57
C HIS A 28 3.93 -15.81 -0.82
N LYS A 29 4.10 -14.59 -1.34
CA LYS A 29 4.76 -14.34 -2.65
C LYS A 29 6.26 -14.58 -2.62
N ALA A 30 6.90 -14.40 -1.46
CA ALA A 30 8.31 -14.70 -1.24
C ALA A 30 8.57 -16.22 -1.05
N GLY A 31 7.52 -17.04 -0.91
CA GLY A 31 7.65 -18.47 -0.66
C GLY A 31 8.08 -18.80 0.77
N LYS A 32 7.86 -17.91 1.73
CA LYS A 32 8.08 -18.20 3.15
C LYS A 32 7.01 -19.16 3.67
N GLU A 33 7.41 -20.14 4.47
CA GLU A 33 6.51 -21.16 5.04
C GLU A 33 5.55 -20.63 6.12
N GLY A 34 5.71 -19.39 6.59
CA GLY A 34 4.95 -18.81 7.69
C GLY A 34 3.51 -18.39 7.34
N ALA A 35 3.23 -18.01 6.09
CA ALA A 35 1.92 -17.50 5.67
C ALA A 35 1.10 -18.57 4.95
N THR A 36 0.11 -19.15 5.64
CA THR A 36 -0.81 -20.10 5.01
C THR A 36 -1.80 -19.38 4.09
N VAL A 37 -2.27 -20.07 3.05
CA VAL A 37 -3.30 -19.55 2.13
C VAL A 37 -4.58 -19.19 2.87
N ALA A 38 -4.93 -19.94 3.93
CA ALA A 38 -6.11 -19.66 4.76
C ALA A 38 -5.97 -18.33 5.52
N GLN A 39 -4.82 -18.10 6.18
CA GLN A 39 -4.57 -16.84 6.89
C GLN A 39 -4.61 -15.63 5.95
N LEU A 40 -4.02 -15.75 4.76
CA LEU A 40 -4.07 -14.68 3.76
C LEU A 40 -5.51 -14.39 3.31
N ALA A 41 -6.31 -15.43 3.06
CA ALA A 41 -7.71 -15.28 2.65
C ALA A 41 -8.57 -14.65 3.77
N ASP A 42 -8.36 -15.03 5.02
CA ASP A 42 -9.06 -14.47 6.16
C ASP A 42 -8.68 -13.00 6.40
N ALA A 43 -7.39 -12.66 6.32
CA ALA A 43 -6.91 -11.29 6.41
C ALA A 43 -7.45 -10.41 5.27
N GLU A 44 -7.52 -10.96 4.05
CA GLU A 44 -8.07 -10.26 2.88
C GLU A 44 -9.57 -9.97 3.06
N ARG A 45 -10.34 -10.96 3.53
CA ARG A 45 -11.76 -10.81 3.83
C ARG A 45 -12.00 -9.77 4.92
N TRP A 46 -11.22 -9.82 5.99
CA TRP A 46 -11.30 -8.85 7.07
C TRP A 46 -11.01 -7.44 6.55
N LYS A 47 -9.96 -7.26 5.74
CA LYS A 47 -9.61 -5.97 5.16
C LYS A 47 -10.77 -5.40 4.35
N TYR A 48 -11.32 -6.18 3.41
CA TYR A 48 -12.45 -5.73 2.58
C TYR A 48 -13.74 -5.46 3.38
N ALA A 49 -13.98 -6.18 4.47
CA ALA A 49 -15.09 -5.89 5.37
C ALA A 49 -14.86 -4.54 6.07
N ALA A 50 -13.66 -4.32 6.62
CA ALA A 50 -13.29 -3.09 7.30
C ALA A 50 -13.30 -1.86 6.37
N GLU A 51 -13.06 -2.02 5.06
CA GLU A 51 -13.21 -0.93 4.08
C GLU A 51 -14.65 -0.36 4.01
N ARG A 52 -15.66 -1.12 4.43
CA ARG A 52 -17.08 -0.74 4.32
C ARG A 52 -17.69 -0.25 5.62
N GLU A 53 -16.90 -0.23 6.69
CA GLU A 53 -17.33 0.23 8.01
C GLU A 53 -17.35 1.76 8.08
N GLU A 54 -18.19 2.30 8.95
CA GLU A 54 -18.29 3.74 9.20
C GLU A 54 -17.73 4.10 10.60
N PRO A 55 -16.91 5.18 10.71
CA PRO A 55 -16.43 6.02 9.62
C PRO A 55 -15.40 5.29 8.74
N ALA A 56 -15.45 5.56 7.43
CA ALA A 56 -14.45 5.02 6.51
C ALA A 56 -13.01 5.37 6.94
N PRO A 57 -12.08 4.41 6.99
CA PRO A 57 -10.66 4.67 7.29
C PRO A 57 -10.03 5.68 6.33
N ALA A 58 -8.98 6.40 6.75
CA ALA A 58 -8.36 7.47 5.98
C ALA A 58 -7.95 7.03 4.56
N LEU A 59 -7.29 5.87 4.42
CA LEU A 59 -6.92 5.32 3.11
C LEU A 59 -8.14 5.11 2.20
N ILE A 60 -9.28 4.71 2.76
CA ILE A 60 -10.52 4.46 2.02
C ILE A 60 -11.24 5.76 1.69
N ARG A 61 -11.21 6.74 2.60
CA ARG A 61 -11.65 8.12 2.28
C ARG A 61 -10.85 8.70 1.11
N LEU A 62 -9.52 8.53 1.11
CA LEU A 62 -8.64 8.96 0.03
C LEU A 62 -9.00 8.28 -1.30
N LYS A 63 -9.22 6.96 -1.27
CA LYS A 63 -9.69 6.17 -2.42
C LYS A 63 -10.95 6.75 -3.03
N HIS A 64 -11.95 7.08 -2.22
CA HIS A 64 -13.21 7.64 -2.70
C HIS A 64 -13.07 9.08 -3.22
N GLN A 65 -12.33 9.93 -2.50
CA GLN A 65 -12.14 11.34 -2.86
C GLN A 65 -11.38 11.52 -4.18
N LEU A 66 -10.36 10.69 -4.41
CA LEU A 66 -9.48 10.78 -5.58
C LEU A 66 -9.82 9.75 -6.66
N ASN A 67 -10.89 8.98 -6.48
CA ASN A 67 -11.34 7.92 -7.37
C ASN A 67 -10.23 6.91 -7.71
N LEU A 68 -9.48 6.47 -6.70
CA LEU A 68 -8.42 5.48 -6.86
C LEU A 68 -9.03 4.10 -7.14
N SER A 69 -8.48 3.39 -8.12
CA SER A 69 -8.77 1.97 -8.31
C SER A 69 -8.18 1.13 -7.17
N GLN A 70 -8.69 -0.10 -6.99
CA GLN A 70 -8.11 -1.02 -6.00
C GLN A 70 -6.62 -1.30 -6.26
N MET A 71 -6.21 -1.33 -7.53
CA MET A 71 -4.80 -1.52 -7.89
C MET A 71 -3.93 -0.33 -7.46
N GLU A 72 -4.45 0.90 -7.58
CA GLU A 72 -3.77 2.11 -7.11
C GLU A 72 -3.66 2.15 -5.59
N VAL A 73 -4.71 1.75 -4.87
CA VAL A 73 -4.66 1.60 -3.40
C VAL A 73 -3.64 0.55 -2.99
N ASN A 74 -3.60 -0.60 -3.67
CA ASN A 74 -2.63 -1.65 -3.39
C ASN A 74 -1.18 -1.18 -3.65
N LEU A 75 -0.94 -0.41 -4.71
CA LEU A 75 0.38 0.16 -5.01
C LEU A 75 0.79 1.22 -3.99
N LEU A 76 -0.14 2.08 -3.56
CA LEU A 76 0.09 3.03 -2.46
C LEU A 76 0.42 2.28 -1.17
N LEU A 77 -0.29 1.19 -0.86
CA LEU A 77 -0.04 0.39 0.34
C LEU A 77 1.35 -0.24 0.34
N LEU A 78 1.89 -0.66 -0.81
CA LEU A 78 3.30 -1.10 -0.90
C LEU A 78 4.27 0.03 -0.53
N CYS A 79 4.00 1.24 -1.01
CA CYS A 79 4.84 2.41 -0.72
C CYS A 79 4.76 2.82 0.75
N VAL A 80 3.57 2.77 1.35
CA VAL A 80 3.37 3.04 2.78
C VAL A 80 3.99 1.92 3.63
N GLY A 81 3.89 0.66 3.20
CA GLY A 81 4.36 -0.50 3.95
C GLY A 81 5.85 -0.46 4.27
N MET A 82 6.70 0.01 3.34
CA MET A 82 8.14 0.14 3.62
C MET A 82 8.47 1.22 4.66
N GLU A 83 7.59 2.21 4.85
CA GLU A 83 7.81 3.31 5.80
C GLU A 83 7.21 2.97 7.18
N LEU A 84 6.19 2.11 7.25
CA LEU A 84 5.45 1.83 8.49
C LEU A 84 5.74 0.47 9.13
N ASN A 85 6.36 -0.47 8.40
CA ASN A 85 6.65 -1.81 8.91
C ASN A 85 8.04 -2.27 8.45
N GLU A 86 8.95 -2.44 9.41
CA GLU A 86 10.34 -2.85 9.17
C GLU A 86 10.49 -4.26 8.58
N ASN A 87 9.49 -5.12 8.72
CA ASN A 87 9.50 -6.48 8.17
C ASN A 87 9.21 -6.51 6.66
N ILE A 88 8.61 -5.46 6.12
CA ILE A 88 8.17 -5.39 4.72
C ILE A 88 9.33 -5.22 3.73
N PRO A 89 10.27 -4.26 3.91
CA PRO A 89 11.36 -4.04 2.96
C PRO A 89 12.19 -5.30 2.63
N PRO A 90 12.56 -6.17 3.59
CA PRO A 90 13.25 -7.43 3.28
C PRO A 90 12.44 -8.37 2.37
N LEU A 91 11.11 -8.38 2.48
CA LEU A 91 10.24 -9.18 1.62
C LEU A 91 10.26 -8.65 0.17
N TYR A 92 10.40 -7.34 -0.03
CA TYR A 92 10.55 -6.75 -1.36
C TYR A 92 11.82 -7.26 -2.05
N ALA A 93 12.94 -7.29 -1.33
CA ALA A 93 14.20 -7.82 -1.84
C ALA A 93 14.08 -9.31 -2.23
N LEU A 94 13.45 -10.12 -1.36
CA LEU A 94 13.23 -11.55 -1.62
C LEU A 94 12.38 -11.79 -2.87
N ILE A 95 11.28 -11.06 -3.01
CA ILE A 95 10.39 -11.18 -4.17
C ILE A 95 11.14 -10.71 -5.42
N GLN A 96 11.79 -9.55 -5.41
CA GLN A 96 12.50 -9.04 -6.59
C GLN A 96 13.76 -9.84 -6.96
N GLN A 97 14.24 -10.72 -6.06
CA GLN A 97 15.47 -11.50 -6.22
C GLN A 97 16.69 -10.59 -6.45
N ASN A 98 16.71 -9.45 -5.77
CA ASN A 98 17.77 -8.46 -5.83
C ASN A 98 17.83 -7.70 -4.48
N ASN A 99 18.85 -6.87 -4.28
CA ASN A 99 19.04 -6.12 -3.03
C ASN A 99 18.21 -4.81 -3.00
N GLN A 100 17.00 -4.82 -3.55
CA GLN A 100 16.10 -3.65 -3.59
C GLN A 100 15.02 -3.78 -2.51
N TYR A 101 15.12 -2.93 -1.49
CA TYR A 101 14.24 -2.89 -0.32
C TYR A 101 13.08 -1.89 -0.49
N TYR A 102 12.78 -1.51 -1.72
CA TYR A 102 11.76 -0.52 -2.06
C TYR A 102 10.80 -1.09 -3.11
N PRO A 103 9.55 -0.59 -3.16
CA PRO A 103 8.60 -1.00 -4.17
C PRO A 103 8.98 -0.42 -5.52
N THR A 104 8.64 -1.18 -6.56
CA THR A 104 8.77 -0.82 -7.97
C THR A 104 7.51 -1.30 -8.70
N PHE A 105 7.23 -0.79 -9.90
CA PHE A 105 6.15 -1.36 -10.72
C PHE A 105 6.42 -2.84 -11.07
N TYR A 106 7.70 -3.22 -11.21
CA TYR A 106 8.11 -4.61 -11.38
C TYR A 106 7.72 -5.49 -10.19
N LEU A 107 8.02 -5.05 -8.96
CA LEU A 107 7.59 -5.72 -7.74
C LEU A 107 6.06 -5.86 -7.70
N ALA A 108 5.34 -4.76 -7.92
CA ALA A 108 3.88 -4.75 -7.88
C ALA A 108 3.29 -5.73 -8.90
N ASN A 109 3.85 -5.80 -10.11
CA ASN A 109 3.43 -6.77 -11.12
C ASN A 109 3.70 -8.22 -10.70
N ARG A 110 4.82 -8.51 -10.01
CA ARG A 110 5.09 -9.86 -9.46
C ARG A 110 4.12 -10.25 -8.36
N ILE A 111 3.73 -9.30 -7.49
CA ILE A 111 2.81 -9.54 -6.39
C ILE A 111 1.38 -9.74 -6.92
N PHE A 112 0.85 -8.75 -7.63
CA PHE A 112 -0.58 -8.70 -7.98
C PHE A 112 -0.93 -9.46 -9.26
N LYS A 113 0.05 -9.75 -10.11
CA LYS A 113 -0.10 -10.32 -11.47
C LYS A 113 -0.95 -9.40 -12.38
N ASN A 114 -0.47 -9.14 -13.59
CA ASN A 114 -1.17 -8.31 -14.59
C ASN A 114 -1.39 -6.86 -14.15
N LEU A 115 -0.35 -6.21 -13.62
CA LEU A 115 -0.40 -4.75 -13.42
C LEU A 115 -0.57 -4.08 -14.80
N PRO A 116 -1.67 -3.35 -15.06
CA PRO A 116 -1.90 -2.79 -16.39
C PRO A 116 -0.87 -1.70 -16.67
N TRP A 117 -0.43 -1.59 -17.92
CA TRP A 117 0.59 -0.61 -18.33
C TRP A 117 0.17 0.83 -18.03
N GLU A 118 -1.14 1.10 -18.05
CA GLU A 118 -1.72 2.39 -17.70
C GLU A 118 -1.34 2.85 -16.29
N MET A 119 -0.97 1.96 -15.36
CA MET A 119 -0.48 2.32 -14.02
C MET A 119 0.76 3.22 -14.03
N LEU A 120 1.50 3.23 -15.14
CA LEU A 120 2.65 4.11 -15.35
C LEU A 120 2.26 5.49 -15.91
N SER A 121 0.99 5.69 -16.28
CA SER A 121 0.53 6.94 -16.88
C SER A 121 0.43 8.06 -15.84
N PRO A 122 1.02 9.24 -16.10
CA PRO A 122 0.92 10.40 -15.20
C PRO A 122 -0.51 10.94 -15.08
N GLU A 123 -1.43 10.54 -15.97
CA GLU A 123 -2.84 10.93 -15.93
C GLU A 123 -3.66 10.09 -14.95
N ARG A 124 -3.13 8.95 -14.46
CA ARG A 124 -3.84 8.13 -13.49
C ARG A 124 -3.80 8.76 -12.10
N PRO A 125 -4.90 8.67 -11.32
CA PRO A 125 -5.03 9.43 -10.08
C PRO A 125 -3.85 9.27 -9.11
N LEU A 126 -3.27 8.08 -8.99
CA LEU A 126 -2.13 7.85 -8.09
C LEU A 126 -0.90 8.74 -8.40
N LEU A 127 -0.57 8.92 -9.68
CA LEU A 127 0.56 9.74 -10.14
C LEU A 127 0.15 11.20 -10.38
N TYR A 128 -1.07 11.43 -10.87
CA TYR A 128 -1.64 12.76 -11.09
C TYR A 128 -1.68 13.58 -9.79
N TRP A 129 -2.17 12.98 -8.71
CA TRP A 129 -2.21 13.60 -7.38
C TRP A 129 -0.90 13.49 -6.61
N LYS A 130 0.14 12.89 -7.21
CA LYS A 130 1.46 12.66 -6.60
C LYS A 130 1.36 11.96 -5.24
N LEU A 131 0.47 10.97 -5.13
CA LEU A 131 0.36 10.16 -3.92
C LEU A 131 1.59 9.28 -3.73
N ILE A 132 2.20 8.92 -4.85
CA ILE A 132 3.53 8.33 -4.91
C ILE A 132 4.42 9.13 -5.88
N GLU A 133 5.71 9.06 -5.66
CA GLU A 133 6.76 9.58 -6.53
C GLU A 133 7.58 8.44 -7.11
N ILE A 134 8.04 8.63 -8.35
CA ILE A 134 8.95 7.70 -9.03
C ILE A 134 10.35 8.30 -8.97
N HIS A 135 11.23 7.70 -8.16
CA HIS A 135 12.61 8.15 -7.99
C HIS A 135 13.50 7.54 -9.07
N GLN A 136 13.49 8.15 -10.26
CA GLN A 136 14.38 7.76 -11.36
C GLN A 136 15.79 8.31 -11.15
N SER A 137 16.80 7.44 -11.29
CA SER A 137 18.20 7.84 -11.32
C SER A 137 18.82 7.49 -12.68
N GLY A 138 19.31 8.50 -13.39
CA GLY A 138 19.97 8.34 -14.69
C GLY A 138 19.08 7.67 -15.74
N VAL A 139 19.61 6.62 -16.37
CA VAL A 139 18.94 5.88 -17.47
C VAL A 139 18.10 4.69 -16.99
N GLN A 140 17.81 4.60 -15.69
CA GLN A 140 17.04 3.49 -15.13
C GLN A 140 15.59 3.50 -15.65
N PRO A 141 15.08 2.39 -16.22
CA PRO A 141 13.69 2.30 -16.69
C PRO A 141 12.68 2.50 -15.55
N THR A 142 11.61 3.24 -15.83
CA THR A 142 10.50 3.56 -14.90
C THR A 142 9.98 2.34 -14.14
N VAL A 143 9.84 1.21 -14.83
CA VAL A 143 9.23 -0.01 -14.28
C VAL A 143 10.02 -0.55 -13.07
N ILE A 144 11.34 -0.33 -13.04
CA ILE A 144 12.24 -0.80 -11.98
C ILE A 144 12.73 0.34 -11.09
N SER A 145 12.26 1.57 -11.29
CA SER A 145 12.61 2.71 -10.44
C SER A 145 11.94 2.61 -9.08
N PRO A 146 12.60 3.04 -7.99
CA PRO A 146 11.98 3.13 -6.68
C PRO A 146 10.71 3.98 -6.70
N LEU A 147 9.68 3.47 -6.04
CA LEU A 147 8.44 4.17 -5.75
C LEU A 147 8.41 4.56 -4.27
N ARG A 148 7.94 5.76 -3.97
CA ARG A 148 7.81 6.24 -2.59
C ARG A 148 6.48 6.95 -2.41
N ALA A 149 5.82 6.77 -1.27
CA ALA A 149 4.63 7.54 -0.94
C ALA A 149 5.05 8.94 -0.48
N ASP A 150 4.26 9.97 -0.84
CA ASP A 150 4.46 11.31 -0.31
C ASP A 150 4.25 11.31 1.21
N GLU A 151 5.13 12.00 1.95
CA GLU A 151 5.12 12.02 3.41
C GLU A 151 3.78 12.52 3.98
N LYS A 152 3.15 13.52 3.34
CA LYS A 152 1.85 14.05 3.77
C LYS A 152 0.77 13.01 3.61
N ILE A 153 0.86 12.16 2.59
CA ILE A 153 -0.09 11.06 2.35
C ILE A 153 0.11 9.96 3.39
N ILE A 154 1.35 9.64 3.78
CA ILE A 154 1.63 8.73 4.88
C ILE A 154 1.02 9.28 6.18
N ASN A 155 1.26 10.56 6.50
CA ASN A 155 0.70 11.21 7.69
C ASN A 155 -0.84 11.23 7.66
N TYR A 156 -1.44 11.53 6.51
CA TYR A 156 -2.89 11.46 6.32
C TYR A 156 -3.44 10.06 6.59
N ILE A 157 -2.82 9.01 6.05
CA ILE A 157 -3.24 7.61 6.23
C ILE A 157 -3.12 7.20 7.70
N LYS A 158 -2.10 7.69 8.42
CA LYS A 158 -1.96 7.49 9.87
C LYS A 158 -2.99 8.27 10.71
N GLY A 159 -3.81 9.11 10.07
CA GLY A 159 -4.77 9.99 10.73
C GLY A 159 -4.19 11.36 11.11
N LEU A 160 -2.88 11.58 11.04
CA LEU A 160 -2.19 12.73 11.64
C LEU A 160 -2.50 14.10 11.00
N ASN A 161 -3.23 14.17 9.89
CA ASN A 161 -3.60 15.42 9.21
C ASN A 161 -4.97 15.94 9.66
N TYR A 162 -5.15 16.23 10.95
CA TYR A 162 -6.38 16.87 11.48
C TYR A 162 -6.40 18.40 11.30
N LEU A 163 -5.45 18.96 10.56
CA LEU A 163 -5.29 20.40 10.37
C LEU A 163 -5.23 20.71 8.88
N ASP A 164 -6.40 20.76 8.26
CA ASP A 164 -6.75 21.66 7.15
C ASP A 164 -8.26 21.97 7.24
#